data_AF-A0A7S0HB46-F1
#
_entry.id   AF-A0A7S0HB46-F1
#
_cell.length_a   1.000
_cell.length_b   1.000
_cell.length_c   1.000
_cell.angle_alpha   90.00
_cell.angle_beta   90.00
_cell.angle_gamma   90.00
#
_symmetry.space_group_name_H-M   'P 1'
#
loop_
_entity.id
_entity.type
_entity.pdbx_description
1 polymer ?
#
loop_
_entity_poly.entity_id
_entity_poly.type
_entity_poly.pdbx_seq_one_letter_code
_entity_poly.pdbx_strand_id
1 'polypeptide(L)'
;GGGGGPFPCCVFDPNTTSWFASWTRLDRQTTQEQWRKRRDADPFLVTSFAAGSLGWITTVPGVTCLAACLGSAHRSVAGVMPAAIKAAAILSLVEFTSQIGAAQTSAWISDWPALAVKETHPDSAAEGAVQALEISYLLTTSQTLWLYSADRLLLASTLLAAAFATFTSSSHVKTMASTRHAALGVFLSVLCVIGFVFDVLRFVSWAVAGIGLAVMNLLIEMIFLPIWLLWLPRGVRRI
;
A
#
# COMPACT_ATOMS: atom_id res chain seq x y z
N GLY A 1 -16.09 2.50 -41.92
CA GLY A 1 -16.89 3.08 -40.82
C GLY A 1 -17.87 2.03 -40.35
N GLY A 2 -17.89 1.77 -39.05
CA GLY A 2 -18.65 0.68 -38.41
C GLY A 2 -17.70 -0.19 -37.61
N GLY A 3 -17.88 -0.43 -36.32
CA GLY A 3 -18.86 0.03 -35.34
C GLY A 3 -18.34 -0.55 -34.02
N GLY A 4 -18.10 0.31 -33.03
CA GLY A 4 -17.49 -0.07 -31.75
C GLY A 4 -18.41 -1.00 -30.96
N GLY A 5 -18.05 -2.29 -30.92
CA GLY A 5 -18.54 -3.22 -29.91
C GLY A 5 -17.85 -2.95 -28.56
N PRO A 6 -18.52 -3.17 -27.43
CA PRO A 6 -18.00 -2.79 -26.13
C PRO A 6 -16.75 -3.61 -25.81
N PHE A 7 -15.69 -2.89 -25.46
CA PHE A 7 -14.43 -3.41 -24.97
C PHE A 7 -14.66 -4.50 -23.90
N PRO A 8 -14.09 -5.71 -24.04
CA PRO A 8 -13.94 -6.59 -22.90
C PRO A 8 -12.79 -6.02 -22.04
N CYS A 9 -13.04 -4.89 -21.39
CA CYS A 9 -12.43 -4.65 -20.09
C CYS A 9 -12.83 -5.84 -19.23
N CYS A 10 -11.87 -6.46 -18.55
CA CYS A 10 -12.10 -7.58 -17.65
C CYS A 10 -13.26 -7.24 -16.71
N VAL A 11 -14.47 -7.73 -17.03
CA VAL A 11 -15.62 -7.61 -16.15
C VAL A 11 -15.31 -8.56 -15.01
N PHE A 12 -14.82 -7.99 -13.91
CA PHE A 12 -14.85 -8.62 -12.61
C PHE A 12 -16.30 -8.98 -12.33
N ASP A 13 -16.64 -10.26 -12.46
CA ASP A 13 -17.90 -10.77 -11.96
C ASP A 13 -17.75 -10.99 -10.45
N PRO A 14 -18.36 -10.16 -9.60
CA PRO A 14 -18.21 -10.24 -8.14
C PRO A 14 -18.89 -11.48 -7.54
N ASN A 15 -19.64 -12.27 -8.33
CA ASN A 15 -20.44 -13.39 -7.84
C ASN A 15 -19.80 -14.78 -8.00
N THR A 16 -18.65 -14.90 -8.67
CA THR A 16 -18.02 -16.22 -8.83
C THR A 16 -16.97 -16.47 -7.74
N THR A 17 -17.27 -17.38 -6.82
CA THR A 17 -16.36 -18.04 -5.85
C THR A 17 -15.23 -18.83 -6.51
N SER A 18 -14.96 -18.61 -7.79
CA SER A 18 -14.21 -19.52 -8.64
C SER A 18 -13.13 -18.79 -9.44
N TRP A 19 -12.30 -17.98 -8.77
CA TRP A 19 -10.97 -17.69 -9.30
C TRP A 19 -10.28 -18.99 -9.77
N PHE A 20 -10.57 -20.10 -9.07
CA PHE A 20 -10.13 -21.43 -9.46
C PHE A 20 -10.81 -22.02 -10.71
N ALA A 21 -12.08 -21.73 -11.01
CA ALA A 21 -12.71 -22.25 -12.21
C ALA A 21 -12.32 -21.46 -13.47
N SER A 22 -11.85 -20.22 -13.32
CA SER A 22 -11.33 -19.42 -14.44
C SER A 22 -9.86 -19.67 -14.79
N TRP A 23 -9.12 -20.57 -14.11
CA TRP A 23 -7.77 -20.96 -14.58
C TRP A 23 -7.80 -21.57 -15.98
N THR A 24 -8.94 -22.16 -16.37
CA THR A 24 -9.19 -22.59 -17.76
C THR A 24 -9.25 -21.45 -18.77
N ARG A 25 -9.26 -20.18 -18.31
CA ARG A 25 -9.28 -18.95 -19.13
C ARG A 25 -7.97 -18.15 -19.10
N LEU A 26 -6.87 -18.69 -18.56
CA LEU A 26 -5.51 -18.16 -18.82
C LEU A 26 -5.08 -18.54 -20.23
N ASP A 27 -5.89 -18.12 -21.19
CA ASP A 27 -5.60 -18.25 -22.60
C ASP A 27 -4.37 -17.42 -22.92
N ARG A 28 -3.42 -18.03 -23.63
CA ARG A 28 -2.06 -17.55 -23.83
C ARG A 28 -2.03 -16.13 -24.39
N GLN A 29 -2.93 -15.81 -25.32
CA GLN A 29 -3.04 -14.48 -25.93
C GLN A 29 -3.51 -13.42 -24.93
N THR A 30 -4.49 -13.75 -24.09
CA THR A 30 -5.02 -12.82 -23.08
C THR A 30 -3.97 -12.48 -22.03
N THR A 31 -3.18 -13.46 -21.61
CA THR A 31 -2.11 -13.27 -20.62
C THR A 31 -0.99 -12.40 -21.17
N GLN A 32 -0.57 -12.62 -22.42
CA GLN A 32 0.45 -11.76 -23.05
C GLN A 32 -0.03 -10.33 -23.27
N GLU A 33 -1.30 -10.12 -23.64
CA GLU A 33 -1.87 -8.78 -23.76
C GLU A 33 -1.89 -8.06 -22.41
N GLN A 34 -2.18 -8.78 -21.31
CA GLN A 34 -2.09 -8.24 -19.96
C GLN A 34 -0.66 -7.87 -19.58
N TRP A 35 0.33 -8.72 -19.88
CA TRP A 35 1.74 -8.41 -19.65
C TRP A 35 2.22 -7.19 -20.44
N ARG A 36 1.74 -7.01 -21.68
CA ARG A 36 2.00 -5.79 -22.45
C ARG A 36 1.43 -4.55 -21.76
N LYS A 37 0.15 -4.60 -21.33
CA LYS A 37 -0.50 -3.50 -20.61
C LYS A 37 0.21 -3.16 -19.29
N ARG A 38 0.73 -4.16 -18.58
CA ARG A 38 1.51 -3.96 -17.34
C ARG A 38 2.81 -3.20 -17.62
N ARG A 39 3.56 -3.62 -18.65
CA ARG A 39 4.78 -2.92 -19.07
C ARG A 39 4.55 -1.46 -19.45
N ASP A 40 3.44 -1.17 -20.12
CA ASP A 40 3.07 0.20 -20.46
C ASP A 40 2.75 1.05 -19.21
N ALA A 41 2.24 0.42 -18.13
CA ALA A 41 1.90 1.06 -16.87
C ALA A 41 3.04 1.08 -15.83
N ASP A 42 4.11 0.30 -16.03
CA ASP A 42 5.23 0.15 -15.09
C ASP A 42 5.85 1.49 -14.65
N PRO A 43 6.08 2.49 -15.53
CA PRO A 43 6.65 3.77 -15.10
C PRO A 43 5.77 4.47 -14.05
N PHE A 44 4.44 4.45 -14.25
CA PHE A 44 3.52 5.05 -13.30
C PHE A 44 3.52 4.30 -11.97
N LEU A 45 3.52 2.97 -12.02
CA LEU A 45 3.58 2.11 -10.84
C LEU A 45 4.85 2.37 -10.01
N VAL A 46 6.01 2.40 -10.66
CA VAL A 46 7.31 2.67 -10.02
C VAL A 46 7.33 4.05 -9.37
N THR A 47 6.83 5.08 -10.06
CA THR A 47 6.76 6.43 -9.48
C THR A 47 5.84 6.50 -8.27
N SER A 48 4.75 5.74 -8.26
CA SER A 48 3.82 5.70 -7.12
C SER A 48 4.47 5.08 -5.87
N PHE A 49 5.20 3.98 -6.03
CA PHE A 49 5.94 3.37 -4.92
C PHE A 49 7.08 4.27 -4.43
N ALA A 50 7.80 4.92 -5.33
CA ALA A 50 8.85 5.88 -4.97
C ALA A 50 8.27 7.04 -4.14
N ALA A 51 7.13 7.60 -4.57
CA ALA A 51 6.45 8.67 -3.86
C ALA A 51 5.96 8.21 -2.47
N GLY A 52 5.43 6.99 -2.36
CA GLY A 52 5.02 6.40 -1.10
C GLY A 52 6.17 6.27 -0.10
N SER A 53 7.31 5.69 -0.51
CA SER A 53 8.48 5.53 0.36
C SER A 53 9.10 6.86 0.77
N LEU A 54 9.16 7.83 -0.17
CA LEU A 54 9.60 9.19 0.16
C LEU A 54 8.64 9.84 1.16
N GLY A 55 7.33 9.64 1.00
CA GLY A 55 6.31 10.05 1.96
C GLY A 55 6.67 9.59 3.37
N TRP A 56 6.85 8.29 3.57
CA TRP A 56 7.24 7.73 4.87
C TRP A 56 8.53 8.33 5.44
N ILE A 57 9.58 8.44 4.64
CA ILE A 57 10.87 9.01 5.08
C ILE A 57 10.69 10.47 5.54
N THR A 58 9.89 11.26 4.81
CA THR A 58 9.63 12.67 5.17
C THR A 58 8.78 12.83 6.44
N THR A 59 7.97 11.84 6.81
CA THR A 59 7.18 11.88 8.06
C THR A 59 8.03 11.69 9.32
N VAL A 60 9.16 10.96 9.22
CA VAL A 60 10.04 10.63 10.35
C VAL A 60 10.46 11.86 11.17
N PRO A 61 11.03 12.94 10.60
CA PRO A 61 11.45 14.11 11.38
C PRO A 61 10.28 14.81 12.10
N GLY A 62 9.10 14.85 11.49
CA GLY A 62 7.92 15.47 12.11
C GLY A 62 7.46 14.71 13.35
N VAL A 63 7.41 13.38 13.26
CA VAL A 63 6.98 12.51 14.37
C VAL A 63 8.05 12.43 15.47
N THR A 64 9.34 12.38 15.12
CA THR A 64 10.43 12.36 16.12
C THR A 64 10.52 13.66 16.91
N CYS A 65 10.31 14.81 16.25
CA CYS A 65 10.22 16.11 16.91
C CYS A 65 9.05 16.15 17.89
N LEU A 66 7.86 15.69 17.46
CA LEU A 66 6.69 15.60 18.33
C LEU A 66 6.96 14.71 19.55
N ALA A 67 7.58 13.55 19.35
CA ALA A 67 7.94 12.64 20.43
C ALA A 67 8.91 13.27 21.43
N ALA A 68 9.89 14.05 20.96
CA ALA A 68 10.82 14.77 21.83
C ALA A 68 10.10 15.83 22.68
N CYS A 69 9.12 16.55 22.11
CA CYS A 69 8.31 17.53 22.83
C CYS A 69 7.41 16.86 23.89
N LEU A 70 6.83 15.70 23.57
CA LEU A 70 5.91 14.97 24.46
C LEU A 70 6.62 14.06 25.50
N GLY A 71 7.90 13.75 25.28
CA GLY A 71 8.69 12.78 26.07
C GLY A 71 8.99 13.19 27.52
N SER A 72 8.65 14.43 27.92
CA SER A 72 8.80 14.89 29.30
C SER A 72 7.79 14.24 30.27
N ALA A 73 6.63 13.79 29.79
CA ALA A 73 5.57 13.22 30.63
C ALA A 73 5.58 11.68 30.68
N HIS A 74 5.82 10.99 29.55
CA HIS A 74 5.77 9.52 29.47
C HIS A 74 6.85 8.96 28.53
N ARG A 75 8.02 8.61 29.10
CA ARG A 75 9.20 8.17 28.32
C ARG A 75 8.98 6.90 27.49
N SER A 76 8.17 5.94 27.96
CA SER A 76 7.89 4.70 27.22
C SER A 76 7.05 4.95 25.96
N VAL A 77 5.93 5.67 26.10
CA VAL A 77 5.02 6.00 24.99
C VAL A 77 5.70 6.90 23.96
N ALA A 78 6.48 7.88 24.43
CA ALA A 78 7.26 8.74 23.56
C ALA A 78 8.38 7.99 22.81
N GLY A 79 8.83 6.83 23.31
CA GLY A 79 9.77 5.95 22.62
C GLY A 79 9.13 5.12 21.49
N VAL A 80 7.85 4.78 21.60
CA VAL A 80 7.13 3.97 20.60
C VAL A 80 6.93 4.75 19.30
N MET A 81 6.56 6.03 19.39
CA MET A 81 6.30 6.88 18.21
C MET A 81 7.47 6.90 17.19
N PRO A 82 8.72 7.25 17.57
CA PRO A 82 9.84 7.29 16.66
C PRO A 82 10.32 5.89 16.25
N ALA A 83 10.11 4.86 17.09
CA ALA A 83 10.48 3.49 16.73
C ALA A 83 9.56 2.94 15.63
N ALA A 84 8.24 3.08 15.80
CA ALA A 84 7.26 2.59 14.85
C ALA A 84 7.32 3.32 13.49
N ILE A 85 7.50 4.65 13.49
CA ILE A 85 7.58 5.40 12.23
C ILE A 85 8.88 5.10 11.45
N LYS A 86 9.99 4.86 12.15
CA LYS A 86 11.25 4.43 11.51
C LYS A 86 11.12 3.02 10.95
N ALA A 87 10.47 2.12 11.68
CA ALA A 87 10.18 0.77 11.19
C ALA A 87 9.33 0.83 9.91
N ALA A 88 8.26 1.63 9.88
CA ALA A 88 7.43 1.82 8.70
C ALA A 88 8.22 2.40 7.51
N ALA A 89 9.08 3.41 7.76
CA ALA A 89 9.92 3.96 6.69
C ALA A 89 10.93 2.96 6.11
N ILE A 90 11.49 2.07 6.95
CA ILE A 90 12.37 1.00 6.49
C ILE A 90 11.59 -0.05 5.70
N LEU A 91 10.42 -0.46 6.20
CA LEU A 91 9.55 -1.43 5.52
C LEU A 91 9.11 -0.90 4.15
N SER A 92 8.66 0.35 4.07
CA SER A 92 8.28 0.96 2.80
C SER A 92 9.43 1.03 1.79
N LEU A 93 10.67 1.24 2.25
CA LEU A 93 11.84 1.18 1.36
C LEU A 93 12.11 -0.24 0.84
N VAL A 94 11.95 -1.25 1.71
CA VAL A 94 12.05 -2.67 1.32
C VAL A 94 10.97 -3.01 0.30
N GLU A 95 9.73 -2.61 0.55
CA GLU A 95 8.60 -2.81 -0.37
C GLU A 95 8.86 -2.18 -1.73
N PHE A 96 9.27 -0.91 -1.77
CA PHE A 96 9.64 -0.23 -3.02
C PHE A 96 10.70 -0.99 -3.79
N THR A 97 11.76 -1.41 -3.11
CA THR A 97 12.88 -2.14 -3.73
C THR A 97 12.41 -3.50 -4.25
N SER A 98 11.61 -4.23 -3.48
CA SER A 98 11.04 -5.52 -3.87
C SER A 98 10.09 -5.41 -5.05
N GLN A 99 9.22 -4.39 -5.07
CA GLN A 99 8.25 -4.17 -6.16
C GLN A 99 8.93 -3.76 -7.46
N ILE A 100 9.93 -2.89 -7.41
CA ILE A 100 10.73 -2.57 -8.61
C ILE A 100 11.45 -3.83 -9.10
N GLY A 101 12.10 -4.57 -8.20
CA GLY A 101 12.81 -5.80 -8.57
C GLY A 101 11.88 -6.82 -9.24
N ALA A 102 10.69 -7.02 -8.69
CA ALA A 102 9.66 -7.89 -9.25
C ALA A 102 9.15 -7.38 -10.60
N ALA A 103 8.82 -6.09 -10.72
CA ALA A 103 8.35 -5.48 -11.96
C ALA A 103 9.39 -5.61 -13.09
N GLN A 104 10.63 -5.20 -12.84
CA GLN A 104 11.72 -5.26 -13.83
C GLN A 104 12.05 -6.70 -14.25
N THR A 105 12.15 -7.61 -13.29
CA THR A 105 12.46 -9.01 -13.57
C THR A 105 11.33 -9.69 -14.33
N SER A 106 10.07 -9.44 -13.94
CA SER A 106 8.90 -10.01 -14.62
C SER A 106 8.73 -9.45 -16.04
N ALA A 107 8.96 -8.15 -16.25
CA ALA A 107 8.97 -7.53 -17.57
C ALA A 107 10.06 -8.14 -18.46
N TRP A 108 11.28 -8.28 -17.97
CA TRP A 108 12.38 -8.89 -18.71
C TRP A 108 12.12 -10.36 -19.06
N ILE A 109 11.61 -11.16 -18.12
CA ILE A 109 11.27 -12.57 -18.36
C ILE A 109 10.13 -12.67 -19.38
N SER A 110 9.14 -11.78 -19.32
CA SER A 110 7.99 -11.80 -20.23
C SER A 110 8.37 -11.64 -21.71
N ASP A 111 9.54 -11.06 -22.00
CA ASP A 111 10.08 -10.89 -23.36
C ASP A 111 10.95 -12.05 -23.84
N TRP A 112 11.16 -13.08 -23.02
CA TRP A 112 11.99 -14.21 -23.41
C TRP A 112 11.43 -14.91 -24.66
N PRO A 113 12.27 -15.23 -25.65
CA PRO A 113 11.84 -15.92 -26.87
C PRO A 113 11.18 -17.28 -26.63
N ALA A 114 11.50 -17.92 -25.50
CA ALA A 114 10.88 -19.18 -25.07
C ALA A 114 9.40 -19.04 -24.65
N LEU A 115 8.96 -17.82 -24.30
CA LEU A 115 7.59 -17.48 -23.95
C LEU A 115 6.84 -16.82 -25.12
N ALA A 116 7.53 -16.50 -26.22
CA ALA A 116 6.96 -15.87 -27.39
C ALA A 116 6.04 -16.84 -28.18
N VAL A 117 4.97 -16.30 -28.77
CA VAL A 117 4.04 -17.09 -29.59
C VAL A 117 4.73 -17.46 -30.90
N LYS A 118 5.04 -18.74 -31.09
CA LYS A 118 5.27 -19.28 -32.43
C LYS A 118 3.93 -19.75 -32.97
N GLU A 119 3.43 -19.09 -34.02
CA GLU A 119 2.16 -19.46 -34.67
C GLU A 119 2.18 -20.88 -35.26
N THR A 120 3.37 -21.45 -35.45
CA THR A 120 3.57 -22.71 -36.16
C THR A 120 3.46 -23.96 -35.29
N HIS A 121 3.62 -23.87 -33.96
CA HIS A 121 3.41 -25.01 -33.05
C HIS A 121 2.93 -24.52 -31.67
N PRO A 122 1.71 -24.89 -31.22
CA PRO A 122 1.28 -24.64 -29.85
C PRO A 122 2.03 -25.59 -28.91
N ASP A 123 3.25 -25.20 -28.52
CA ASP A 123 4.02 -25.96 -27.54
C ASP A 123 3.35 -25.79 -26.16
N SER A 124 2.77 -26.86 -25.63
CA SER A 124 2.13 -26.90 -24.30
C SER A 124 3.09 -26.47 -23.17
N ALA A 125 4.39 -26.64 -23.38
CA ALA A 125 5.44 -26.19 -22.47
C ALA A 125 5.54 -24.66 -22.36
N ALA A 126 5.39 -23.91 -23.46
CA ALA A 126 5.41 -22.45 -23.44
C ALA A 126 4.16 -21.87 -22.75
N GLU A 127 3.02 -22.55 -22.90
CA GLU A 127 1.77 -22.25 -22.20
C GLU A 127 1.91 -22.38 -20.69
N GLY A 128 2.45 -23.52 -20.24
CA GLY A 128 2.73 -23.76 -18.82
C GLY A 128 3.72 -22.76 -18.23
N ALA A 129 4.72 -22.32 -19.00
CA ALA A 129 5.71 -21.35 -18.55
C ALA A 129 5.13 -19.93 -18.36
N VAL A 130 4.25 -19.47 -19.25
CA VAL A 130 3.57 -18.17 -19.09
C VAL A 130 2.58 -18.21 -17.92
N GLN A 131 1.86 -19.32 -17.74
CA GLN A 131 0.97 -19.50 -16.58
C GLN A 131 1.76 -19.56 -15.27
N ALA A 132 2.89 -20.27 -15.24
CA ALA A 132 3.78 -20.30 -14.09
C ALA A 132 4.31 -18.91 -13.75
N LEU A 133 4.68 -18.10 -14.75
CA LEU A 133 5.10 -16.70 -14.54
C LEU A 133 3.99 -15.87 -13.89
N GLU A 134 2.74 -16.00 -14.36
CA GLU A 134 1.60 -15.29 -13.77
C GLU A 134 1.34 -15.72 -12.33
N ILE A 135 1.39 -17.03 -12.04
CA ILE A 135 1.22 -17.56 -10.68
C ILE A 135 2.33 -17.06 -9.76
N SER A 136 3.59 -17.11 -10.22
CA SER A 136 4.73 -16.60 -9.45
C SER A 136 4.62 -15.11 -9.19
N TYR A 137 4.22 -14.32 -10.19
CA TYR A 137 4.01 -12.88 -10.04
C TYR A 137 2.91 -12.56 -9.01
N LEU A 138 1.77 -13.26 -9.07
CA LEU A 138 0.68 -13.10 -8.11
C LEU A 138 1.10 -13.52 -6.69
N LEU A 139 1.88 -14.58 -6.55
CA LEU A 139 2.40 -15.03 -5.27
C LEU A 139 3.36 -14.01 -4.66
N THR A 140 4.31 -13.49 -5.43
CA THR A 140 5.24 -12.44 -4.99
C THR A 140 4.47 -11.16 -4.59
N THR A 141 3.50 -10.75 -5.41
CA THR A 141 2.65 -9.59 -5.12
C THR A 141 1.79 -9.79 -3.87
N SER A 142 1.35 -11.03 -3.59
CA SER A 142 0.57 -11.32 -2.38
C SER A 142 1.42 -11.24 -1.11
N GLN A 143 2.71 -11.53 -1.17
CA GLN A 143 3.60 -11.45 -0.01
C GLN A 143 3.83 -9.99 0.41
N THR A 144 3.97 -9.08 -0.57
CA THR A 144 4.19 -7.66 -0.29
C THR A 144 2.96 -6.98 0.32
N LEU A 145 1.73 -7.48 0.08
CA LEU A 145 0.51 -6.97 0.71
C LEU A 145 0.56 -6.99 2.25
N TRP A 146 1.20 -8.01 2.84
CA TRP A 146 1.33 -8.10 4.29
C TRP A 146 2.27 -7.05 4.86
N LEU A 147 3.32 -6.69 4.11
CA LEU A 147 4.21 -5.61 4.48
C LEU A 147 3.45 -4.27 4.46
N TYR A 148 2.68 -4.01 3.38
CA TYR A 148 1.82 -2.82 3.30
C TYR A 148 0.80 -2.74 4.44
N SER A 149 0.27 -3.90 4.83
CA SER A 149 -0.67 -4.00 5.94
C SER A 149 0.01 -3.69 7.29
N ALA A 150 1.27 -4.08 7.45
CA ALA A 150 2.06 -3.82 8.66
C ALA A 150 2.36 -2.32 8.82
N ASP A 151 2.63 -1.59 7.75
CA ASP A 151 2.83 -0.14 7.77
C ASP A 151 1.63 0.61 8.38
N ARG A 152 0.41 0.14 8.11
CA ARG A 152 -0.81 0.72 8.69
C ARG A 152 -0.94 0.47 10.18
N LEU A 153 -0.54 -0.70 10.66
CA LEU A 153 -0.52 -1.00 12.10
C LEU A 153 0.54 -0.16 12.82
N LEU A 154 1.71 0.00 12.20
CA LEU A 154 2.76 0.88 12.70
C LEU A 154 2.26 2.33 12.76
N LEU A 155 1.59 2.81 11.72
CA LEU A 155 0.98 4.14 11.70
C LEU A 155 -0.07 4.32 12.78
N ALA A 156 -0.98 3.35 12.93
CA ALA A 156 -2.00 3.35 13.96
C ALA A 156 -1.36 3.42 15.36
N SER A 157 -0.29 2.65 15.59
CA SER A 157 0.43 2.66 16.86
C SER A 157 1.10 4.01 17.15
N THR A 158 1.72 4.63 16.14
CA THR A 158 2.35 5.95 16.25
C THR A 158 1.31 7.03 16.56
N LEU A 159 0.19 7.04 15.84
CA LEU A 159 -0.88 8.02 16.03
C LEU A 159 -1.58 7.86 17.38
N LEU A 160 -1.83 6.63 17.82
CA LEU A 160 -2.43 6.34 19.10
C LEU A 160 -1.49 6.72 20.25
N ALA A 161 -0.19 6.42 20.14
CA ALA A 161 0.82 6.83 21.11
C ALA A 161 0.92 8.37 21.18
N ALA A 162 0.89 9.06 20.03
CA ALA A 162 0.88 10.51 19.97
C ALA A 162 -0.35 11.12 20.65
N ALA A 163 -1.53 10.56 20.38
CA ALA A 163 -2.78 11.01 20.98
C ALA A 163 -2.80 10.77 22.49
N PHE A 164 -2.42 9.57 22.95
CA PHE A 164 -2.34 9.22 24.36
C PHE A 164 -1.39 10.17 25.11
N ALA A 165 -0.18 10.36 24.61
CA ALA A 165 0.79 11.27 25.20
C ALA A 165 0.28 12.72 25.26
N THR A 166 -0.52 13.15 24.28
CA THR A 166 -1.13 14.49 24.28
C THR A 166 -2.23 14.62 25.33
N PHE A 167 -3.08 13.60 25.51
CA PHE A 167 -4.18 13.64 26.49
C PHE A 167 -3.68 13.57 27.94
N THR A 168 -2.61 12.83 28.20
CA THR A 168 -2.07 12.63 29.55
C THR A 168 -1.04 13.67 29.97
N SER A 169 -0.53 14.49 29.04
CA SER A 169 0.46 15.52 29.37
C SER A 169 -0.13 16.71 30.15
N SER A 170 0.71 17.41 30.91
CA SER A 170 0.34 18.56 31.75
C SER A 170 -0.10 19.77 30.92
N SER A 171 -0.85 20.70 31.52
CA SER A 171 -1.52 21.81 30.82
C SER A 171 -0.59 22.70 29.98
N HIS A 172 0.67 22.85 30.38
CA HIS A 172 1.69 23.62 29.63
C HIS A 172 2.10 22.97 28.30
N VAL A 173 1.99 21.65 28.15
CA VAL A 173 2.30 20.91 26.92
C VAL A 173 1.05 20.77 26.02
N LYS A 174 -0.16 20.84 26.60
CA LYS A 174 -1.43 20.86 25.85
C LYS A 174 -1.56 22.06 24.88
N THR A 175 -0.74 23.09 25.07
CA THR A 175 -0.63 24.24 24.15
C THR A 175 0.06 23.89 22.82
N MET A 176 0.93 22.87 22.80
CA MET A 176 1.66 22.42 21.60
C MET A 176 0.80 21.51 20.72
N ALA A 177 0.08 20.57 21.31
CA ALA A 177 -0.82 19.68 20.58
C ALA A 177 -2.24 19.89 21.10
N SER A 178 -3.04 20.65 20.34
CA SER A 178 -4.44 20.89 20.69
C SER A 178 -5.18 19.56 20.86
N THR A 179 -6.14 19.49 21.78
CA THR A 179 -7.03 18.33 21.97
C THR A 179 -7.67 17.86 20.65
N ARG A 180 -7.89 18.78 19.70
CA ARG A 180 -8.42 18.46 18.37
C ARG A 180 -7.43 17.69 17.49
N HIS A 181 -6.13 17.97 17.60
CA HIS A 181 -5.07 17.25 16.90
C HIS A 181 -4.92 15.82 17.44
N ALA A 182 -5.00 15.66 18.76
CA ALA A 182 -5.02 14.33 19.39
C ALA A 182 -6.26 13.53 19.00
N ALA A 183 -7.45 14.14 19.00
CA ALA A 183 -8.69 13.50 18.56
C ALA A 183 -8.63 13.08 17.07
N LEU A 184 -8.05 13.92 16.21
CA LEU A 184 -7.77 13.56 14.82
C LEU A 184 -6.84 12.35 14.75
N GLY A 185 -5.77 12.30 15.56
CA GLY A 185 -4.87 11.14 15.63
C GLY A 185 -5.57 9.83 16.02
N VAL A 186 -6.49 9.87 16.99
CA VAL A 186 -7.34 8.70 17.35
C VAL A 186 -8.25 8.31 16.19
N PHE A 187 -8.87 9.28 15.52
CA PHE A 187 -9.72 9.01 14.37
C PHE A 187 -8.94 8.35 13.23
N LEU A 188 -7.75 8.85 12.89
CA LEU A 188 -6.89 8.21 11.88
C LEU A 188 -6.45 6.81 12.31
N SER A 189 -6.12 6.59 13.58
CA SER A 189 -5.69 5.24 14.01
C SER A 189 -6.80 4.21 13.85
N VAL A 190 -8.06 4.59 14.11
CA VAL A 190 -9.24 3.75 13.83
C VAL A 190 -9.35 3.48 12.34
N LEU A 191 -9.20 4.48 11.47
CA LEU A 191 -9.21 4.29 10.02
C LEU A 191 -8.09 3.34 9.55
N CYS A 192 -6.88 3.45 10.11
CA CYS A 192 -5.78 2.54 9.80
C CYS A 192 -6.10 1.08 10.16
N VAL A 193 -6.75 0.85 11.31
CA VAL A 193 -7.19 -0.50 11.72
C VAL A 193 -8.29 -1.02 10.80
N ILE A 194 -9.26 -0.17 10.41
CA ILE A 194 -10.29 -0.54 9.43
C ILE A 194 -9.66 -0.88 8.07
N GLY A 195 -8.67 -0.09 7.64
CA GLY A 195 -7.88 -0.37 6.45
C GLY A 195 -7.22 -1.75 6.54
N PHE A 196 -6.53 -2.05 7.64
CA PHE A 196 -5.92 -3.36 7.89
C PHE A 196 -6.95 -4.50 7.84
N VAL A 197 -8.16 -4.29 8.37
CA VAL A 197 -9.24 -5.28 8.24
C VAL A 197 -9.60 -5.51 6.77
N PHE A 198 -9.66 -4.47 5.94
CA PHE A 198 -9.86 -4.64 4.49
C PHE A 198 -8.71 -5.40 3.82
N ASP A 199 -7.45 -5.21 4.26
CA ASP A 199 -6.33 -6.03 3.76
C ASP A 199 -6.54 -7.51 4.07
N VAL A 200 -7.00 -7.84 5.28
CA VAL A 200 -7.30 -9.23 5.67
C VAL A 200 -8.53 -9.77 4.94
N LEU A 201 -9.59 -8.97 4.76
CA LEU A 201 -10.80 -9.40 4.06
C LEU A 201 -10.57 -9.69 2.57
N ARG A 202 -9.44 -9.27 2.02
CA ARG A 202 -9.03 -9.54 0.64
C ARG A 202 -8.84 -11.04 0.36
N PHE A 203 -8.59 -11.86 1.40
CA PHE A 203 -8.57 -13.33 1.29
C PHE A 203 -9.97 -13.94 1.05
N VAL A 204 -11.03 -13.22 1.44
CA VAL A 204 -12.42 -13.65 1.24
C VAL A 204 -12.96 -13.09 -0.07
N SER A 205 -12.79 -11.79 -0.30
CA SER A 205 -13.25 -11.12 -1.52
C SER A 205 -12.24 -10.06 -1.97
N TRP A 206 -11.42 -10.43 -2.94
CA TRP A 206 -10.36 -9.56 -3.46
C TRP A 206 -10.89 -8.25 -4.06
N ALA A 207 -11.99 -8.33 -4.83
CA ALA A 207 -12.53 -7.18 -5.55
C ALA A 207 -13.18 -6.16 -4.61
N VAL A 208 -14.07 -6.62 -3.74
CA VAL A 208 -14.82 -5.72 -2.83
C VAL A 208 -13.88 -5.13 -1.78
N ALA A 209 -13.01 -5.96 -1.19
CA ALA A 209 -12.02 -5.48 -0.24
C ALA A 209 -11.00 -4.56 -0.91
N GLY A 210 -10.62 -4.80 -2.16
CA GLY A 210 -9.73 -3.95 -2.94
C GLY A 210 -10.28 -2.52 -3.17
N ILE A 211 -11.59 -2.40 -3.45
CA ILE A 211 -12.24 -1.08 -3.56
C ILE A 211 -12.24 -0.37 -2.21
N GLY A 212 -12.62 -1.07 -1.13
CA GLY A 212 -12.60 -0.52 0.23
C GLY A 212 -11.19 -0.05 0.62
N LEU A 213 -10.18 -0.82 0.25
CA LEU A 213 -8.78 -0.51 0.47
C LEU A 213 -8.32 0.76 -0.25
N ALA A 214 -8.70 0.91 -1.52
CA ALA A 214 -8.38 2.10 -2.31
C ALA A 214 -9.00 3.36 -1.70
N VAL A 215 -10.26 3.27 -1.24
CA VAL A 215 -10.93 4.36 -0.53
C VAL A 215 -10.20 4.70 0.77
N MET A 216 -9.81 3.70 1.56
CA MET A 216 -9.07 3.92 2.81
C MET A 216 -7.70 4.57 2.58
N ASN A 217 -6.95 4.15 1.55
CA ASN A 217 -5.68 4.79 1.17
C ASN A 217 -5.88 6.26 0.83
N LEU A 218 -6.89 6.58 0.02
CA LEU A 218 -7.17 7.95 -0.36
C LEU A 218 -7.55 8.81 0.87
N LEU A 219 -8.37 8.28 1.76
CA LEU A 219 -8.73 9.00 2.99
C LEU A 219 -7.53 9.20 3.91
N ILE A 220 -6.75 8.15 4.18
CA ILE A 220 -5.67 8.18 5.15
C ILE A 220 -4.47 8.93 4.58
N GLU A 221 -3.90 8.46 3.48
CA GLU A 221 -2.58 8.91 2.99
C GLU A 221 -2.66 10.23 2.22
N MET A 222 -3.75 10.46 1.47
CA MET A 222 -3.88 11.66 0.63
C MET A 222 -4.54 12.84 1.36
N ILE A 223 -5.44 12.57 2.32
CA ILE A 223 -6.24 13.61 2.97
C ILE A 223 -5.85 13.79 4.44
N PHE A 224 -6.11 12.79 5.28
CA PHE A 224 -6.08 12.96 6.73
C PHE A 224 -4.65 13.03 7.30
N LEU A 225 -3.74 12.19 6.83
CA LEU A 225 -2.35 12.15 7.30
C LEU A 225 -1.59 13.44 6.97
N PRO A 226 -1.66 14.00 5.74
CA PRO A 226 -1.07 15.30 5.43
C PRO A 226 -1.66 16.43 6.29
N ILE A 227 -2.98 16.44 6.52
CA ILE A 227 -3.63 17.42 7.41
C ILE A 227 -3.08 17.30 8.83
N TRP A 228 -2.95 16.08 9.35
CA TRP A 228 -2.42 15.82 10.67
C TRP A 228 -0.97 16.29 10.81
N LEU A 229 -0.12 16.03 9.81
CA LEU A 229 1.28 16.45 9.77
C LEU A 229 1.42 17.97 9.65
N LEU A 230 0.64 18.63 8.78
CA LEU A 230 0.66 20.10 8.61
C LEU A 230 0.13 20.87 9.83
N TRP A 231 -0.56 20.19 10.74
CA TRP A 231 -1.00 20.77 12.00
C TRP A 231 0.12 20.81 13.06
N LEU A 232 1.11 19.92 12.97
CA LEU A 232 2.23 19.83 13.93
C LEU A 232 3.05 21.15 14.05
N PRO A 233 3.46 21.82 12.94
CA PRO A 233 4.29 23.03 13.03
C PRO A 233 3.56 24.23 13.67
N ARG A 234 2.23 24.28 13.56
CA ARG A 234 1.40 25.35 14.13
C ARG A 234 1.35 25.28 15.65
N GLY A 235 1.51 24.09 16.21
CA GLY A 235 1.66 23.85 17.63
C GLY A 235 3.02 24.26 18.19
N VAL A 236 4.08 23.95 17.45
CA VAL A 236 5.48 24.23 17.83
C VAL A 236 5.84 25.72 17.74
N ARG A 237 5.24 26.49 16.82
CA ARG A 237 5.49 27.95 16.71
C ARG A 237 4.94 28.81 17.86
N ARG A 238 4.18 28.25 18.81
CA ARG A 238 3.67 28.98 19.99
C ARG A 238 4.56 28.81 21.23
N ILE A 239 5.79 28.34 21.03
CA ILE A 239 6.90 28.38 22.00
C ILE A 239 7.66 29.67 21.78
#